data_AF-A0A7Y4RPA4-F1
#
_entry.id   AF-A0A7Y4RPA4-F1
#
_cell.length_a   1.000
_cell.length_b   1.000
_cell.length_c   1.000
_cell.angle_alpha   90.00
_cell.angle_beta   90.00
_cell.angle_gamma   90.00
#
_symmetry.space_group_name_H-M   'P 1'
#
loop_
_entity.id
_entity.type
_entity.pdbx_description
1 polymer ?
#
loop_
_entity_poly.entity_id
_entity_poly.type
_entity_poly.pdbx_seq_one_letter_code
_entity_poly.pdbx_strand_id
1 'polypeptide(L)'
;MSSPLTTTSEASAATIAPERIAATHTLIRPYIRRTPVVELNGADIGLAGVHLTLKLELLQHAGSFKVRGAFANLLSRQVPAAGVVAASGGNHGAAVAYAAMTLGIPAAIFVPSIASPAKIAQIRSYGAALVVGGDRYADALEASETHAARSGAMTVHAFDQDETLLGQGTTGLELEQQAPDLDTVLVAVGGGGFLGGIAAWYGGRV
;
A
#
# COMPACT_ATOMS: atom_id res chain seq x y z
N MET A 1 40.30 -21.28 1.38
CA MET A 1 39.09 -22.06 1.69
C MET A 1 37.96 -21.06 1.89
N SER A 2 37.16 -20.84 0.83
CA SER A 2 36.09 -19.84 0.82
C SER A 2 34.84 -20.41 1.47
N SER A 3 34.31 -19.72 2.49
CA SER A 3 32.98 -19.99 3.05
C SER A 3 31.91 -19.67 1.99
N PRO A 4 30.90 -20.54 1.78
CA PRO A 4 29.78 -20.23 0.92
C PRO A 4 28.88 -19.19 1.62
N LEU A 5 28.48 -18.15 0.86
CA LEU A 5 27.40 -17.25 1.25
C LEU A 5 26.09 -18.05 1.24
N THR A 6 25.53 -18.29 2.42
CA THR A 6 24.21 -18.92 2.59
C THR A 6 23.12 -17.91 2.23
N THR A 7 22.54 -18.10 1.03
CA THR A 7 21.13 -17.96 0.66
C THR A 7 20.19 -17.22 1.63
N THR A 8 20.21 -15.89 1.63
CA THR A 8 19.15 -15.05 2.24
C THR A 8 17.94 -14.83 1.30
N SER A 9 18.03 -15.32 0.05
CA SER A 9 17.08 -15.00 -1.03
C SER A 9 15.80 -15.83 -1.04
N GLU A 10 15.81 -17.09 -0.58
CA GLU A 10 14.63 -17.97 -0.71
C GLU A 10 13.58 -17.74 0.38
N ALA A 11 13.98 -17.24 1.56
CA ALA A 11 13.08 -17.04 2.69
C ALA A 11 12.07 -15.89 2.48
N SER A 12 12.41 -14.89 1.64
CA SER A 12 11.52 -13.76 1.34
C SER A 12 10.39 -14.13 0.36
N ALA A 13 10.68 -14.99 -0.61
CA ALA A 13 9.69 -15.43 -1.61
C ALA A 13 8.55 -16.26 -0.99
N ALA A 14 8.82 -17.01 0.09
CA ALA A 14 7.79 -17.76 0.82
C ALA A 14 6.80 -16.84 1.58
N THR A 15 7.20 -15.60 1.87
CA THR A 15 6.39 -14.69 2.70
C THR A 15 5.29 -14.02 1.89
N ILE A 16 5.53 -13.67 0.63
CA ILE A 16 4.53 -12.99 -0.22
C ILE A 16 4.08 -13.96 -1.32
N ALA A 17 3.32 -14.98 -0.93
CA ALA A 17 2.81 -16.01 -1.84
C ALA A 17 1.36 -15.72 -2.31
N PRO A 18 0.94 -16.19 -3.50
CA PRO A 18 -0.42 -16.01 -4.02
C PRO A 18 -1.52 -16.45 -3.03
N GLU A 19 -1.33 -17.54 -2.29
CA GLU A 19 -2.30 -18.05 -1.32
C GLU A 19 -2.48 -17.06 -0.16
N ARG A 20 -1.38 -16.46 0.31
CA ARG A 20 -1.42 -15.42 1.34
C ARG A 20 -2.06 -14.14 0.82
N ILE A 21 -1.81 -13.76 -0.43
CA ILE A 21 -2.47 -12.62 -1.08
C ILE A 21 -3.99 -12.86 -1.15
N ALA A 22 -4.43 -14.05 -1.54
CA ALA A 22 -5.85 -14.41 -1.59
C ALA A 22 -6.51 -14.41 -0.21
N ALA A 23 -5.81 -14.91 0.81
CA ALA A 23 -6.28 -14.83 2.19
C ALA A 23 -6.38 -13.37 2.68
N THR A 24 -5.37 -12.55 2.40
CA THR A 24 -5.39 -11.11 2.69
C THR A 24 -6.52 -10.41 1.93
N HIS A 25 -6.78 -10.76 0.67
CA HIS A 25 -7.91 -10.21 -0.09
C HIS A 25 -9.23 -10.48 0.61
N THR A 26 -9.46 -11.73 1.03
CA THR A 26 -10.67 -12.10 1.77
C THR A 26 -10.83 -11.26 3.04
N LEU A 27 -9.74 -11.05 3.79
CA LEU A 27 -9.72 -10.25 5.01
C LEU A 27 -10.08 -8.77 4.76
N ILE A 28 -9.47 -8.15 3.74
CA ILE A 28 -9.64 -6.71 3.49
C ILE A 28 -10.86 -6.39 2.61
N ARG A 29 -11.43 -7.37 1.90
CA ARG A 29 -12.49 -7.19 0.89
C ARG A 29 -13.67 -6.34 1.35
N PRO A 30 -14.17 -6.44 2.60
CA PRO A 30 -15.28 -5.61 3.08
C PRO A 30 -14.96 -4.11 3.14
N TYR A 31 -13.69 -3.74 3.18
CA TYR A 31 -13.21 -2.37 3.44
C TYR A 31 -12.61 -1.68 2.21
N ILE A 32 -12.45 -2.42 1.11
CA ILE A 32 -11.88 -1.91 -0.14
C ILE A 32 -12.90 -1.98 -1.27
N ARG A 33 -12.74 -1.10 -2.26
CA ARG A 33 -13.45 -1.19 -3.53
C ARG A 33 -12.78 -2.23 -4.40
N ARG A 34 -13.57 -3.07 -5.07
CA ARG A 34 -13.12 -3.71 -6.30
C ARG A 34 -13.11 -2.64 -7.39
N THR A 35 -11.93 -2.10 -7.69
CA THR A 35 -11.82 -0.95 -8.60
C THR A 35 -12.12 -1.36 -10.04
N PRO A 36 -12.71 -0.48 -10.85
CA PRO A 36 -13.07 -0.80 -12.22
C PRO A 36 -11.84 -1.00 -13.10
N VAL A 37 -12.06 -1.75 -14.16
CA VAL A 37 -11.15 -1.86 -15.30
C VAL A 37 -11.77 -1.11 -16.47
N VAL A 38 -10.97 -0.34 -17.19
CA VAL A 38 -11.34 0.31 -18.44
C VAL A 38 -10.45 -0.22 -19.55
N GLU A 39 -11.07 -0.71 -20.61
CA GLU A 39 -10.37 -1.12 -21.82
C GLU A 39 -10.25 0.06 -22.77
N LEU A 40 -9.09 0.18 -23.42
CA LEU A 40 -8.81 1.20 -24.42
C LEU A 40 -8.19 0.54 -25.65
N ASN A 41 -8.56 1.06 -26.82
CA ASN A 41 -7.81 0.76 -28.03
C ASN A 41 -6.54 1.60 -28.03
N GLY A 42 -5.36 0.98 -28.10
CA GLY A 42 -4.09 1.68 -28.09
C GLY A 42 -3.97 2.71 -29.23
N ALA A 43 -4.69 2.52 -30.34
CA ALA A 43 -4.76 3.49 -31.43
C ALA A 43 -5.24 4.88 -30.97
N ASP A 44 -6.11 4.95 -29.94
CA ASP A 44 -6.65 6.21 -29.39
C ASP A 44 -5.55 7.09 -28.76
N ILE A 45 -4.40 6.49 -28.41
CA ILE A 45 -3.24 7.18 -27.82
C ILE A 45 -1.94 6.97 -28.61
N GLY A 46 -2.03 6.55 -29.87
CA GLY A 46 -0.88 6.40 -30.76
C GLY A 46 -0.09 5.08 -30.61
N LEU A 47 -0.68 4.06 -29.98
CA LEU A 47 -0.12 2.71 -29.81
C LEU A 47 -0.92 1.69 -30.64
N ALA A 48 -0.92 1.86 -31.96
CA ALA A 48 -1.67 0.99 -32.87
C ALA A 48 -1.27 -0.50 -32.70
N GLY A 49 -2.26 -1.39 -32.69
CA GLY A 49 -2.06 -2.83 -32.51
C GLY A 49 -1.91 -3.29 -31.05
N VAL A 50 -2.02 -2.38 -30.08
CA VAL A 50 -1.98 -2.69 -28.64
C VAL A 50 -3.37 -2.52 -28.03
N HIS A 51 -3.81 -3.47 -27.21
CA HIS A 51 -4.98 -3.34 -26.36
C HIS A 51 -4.54 -2.99 -24.94
N LEU A 52 -5.15 -1.96 -24.35
CA LEU A 52 -4.76 -1.49 -23.03
C LEU A 52 -5.89 -1.73 -22.04
N THR A 53 -5.51 -2.24 -20.87
CA THR A 53 -6.41 -2.47 -19.75
C THR A 53 -5.96 -1.62 -18.58
N LEU A 54 -6.79 -0.67 -18.15
CA LEU A 54 -6.48 0.25 -17.07
C LEU A 54 -7.18 -0.16 -15.77
N LYS A 55 -6.42 -0.60 -14.77
CA LYS A 55 -6.91 -0.85 -13.40
C LYS A 55 -6.94 0.46 -12.61
N LEU A 56 -8.13 1.01 -12.38
CA LEU A 56 -8.30 2.38 -11.88
C LEU A 56 -8.19 2.52 -10.35
N GLU A 57 -7.01 2.25 -9.78
CA GLU A 57 -6.75 2.38 -8.33
C GLU A 57 -6.86 3.83 -7.81
N LEU A 58 -6.92 4.84 -8.67
CA LEU A 58 -7.26 6.22 -8.28
C LEU A 58 -8.69 6.34 -7.71
N LEU A 59 -9.58 5.42 -8.09
CA LEU A 59 -10.96 5.35 -7.61
C LEU A 59 -11.09 4.55 -6.31
N GLN A 60 -9.98 4.04 -5.77
CA GLN A 60 -9.99 3.40 -4.46
C GLN A 60 -10.25 4.43 -3.34
N HIS A 61 -10.67 3.96 -2.17
CA HIS A 61 -10.73 4.81 -0.97
C HIS A 61 -9.40 5.54 -0.72
N ALA A 62 -9.49 6.75 -0.16
CA ALA A 62 -8.39 7.69 -0.01
C ALA A 62 -7.61 8.03 -1.32
N GLY A 63 -8.13 7.64 -2.49
CA GLY A 63 -7.64 8.06 -3.81
C GLY A 63 -6.46 7.26 -4.35
N SER A 64 -6.12 6.09 -3.77
CA SER A 64 -5.05 5.24 -4.29
C SER A 64 -5.09 3.81 -3.77
N PHE A 65 -4.26 2.94 -4.38
CA PHE A 65 -4.07 1.54 -3.94
C PHE A 65 -3.62 1.37 -2.49
N LYS A 66 -3.03 2.39 -1.86
CA LYS A 66 -2.37 2.24 -0.55
C LYS A 66 -3.28 1.79 0.58
N VAL A 67 -4.59 1.99 0.48
CA VAL A 67 -5.53 1.49 1.50
C VAL A 67 -5.52 -0.03 1.59
N ARG A 68 -5.18 -0.75 0.52
CA ARG A 68 -5.14 -2.23 0.55
C ARG A 68 -4.08 -2.72 1.54
N GLY A 69 -2.86 -2.19 1.46
CA GLY A 69 -1.80 -2.46 2.44
C GLY A 69 -2.08 -1.88 3.82
N ALA A 70 -2.75 -0.72 3.93
CA ALA A 70 -3.13 -0.17 5.22
C ALA A 70 -4.12 -1.08 5.96
N PHE A 71 -5.20 -1.51 5.30
CA PHE A 71 -6.13 -2.47 5.88
C PHE A 71 -5.47 -3.82 6.18
N ALA A 72 -4.61 -4.32 5.29
CA ALA A 72 -3.87 -5.55 5.54
C ALA A 72 -3.06 -5.46 6.83
N ASN A 73 -2.32 -4.36 7.05
CA ASN A 73 -1.58 -4.14 8.30
C ASN A 73 -2.49 -4.11 9.53
N LEU A 74 -3.56 -3.30 9.48
CA LEU A 74 -4.42 -3.07 10.64
C LEU A 74 -5.29 -4.28 11.00
N LEU A 75 -5.55 -5.18 10.05
CA LEU A 75 -6.41 -6.36 10.26
C LEU A 75 -5.63 -7.66 10.52
N SER A 76 -4.37 -7.76 10.07
CA SER A 76 -3.58 -8.99 10.22
C SER A 76 -2.55 -8.94 11.36
N ARG A 77 -2.28 -7.75 11.92
CA ARG A 77 -1.35 -7.55 13.02
C ARG A 77 -2.12 -7.16 14.29
N GLN A 78 -1.54 -7.43 15.44
CA GLN A 78 -2.10 -6.98 16.71
C GLN A 78 -1.88 -5.47 16.88
N VAL A 79 -2.96 -4.70 16.76
CA VAL A 79 -2.94 -3.26 16.96
C VAL A 79 -2.99 -2.94 18.47
N PRO A 80 -2.01 -2.22 19.03
CA PRO A 80 -2.00 -1.83 20.44
C PRO A 80 -3.06 -0.77 20.72
N ALA A 81 -3.43 -0.59 21.99
CA ALA A 81 -4.38 0.46 22.41
C ALA A 81 -3.91 1.88 22.06
N ALA A 82 -2.59 2.08 21.94
CA ALA A 82 -1.98 3.32 21.45
C ALA A 82 -2.26 3.59 19.96
N GLY A 83 -2.80 2.61 19.24
CA GLY A 83 -3.17 2.73 17.84
C GLY A 83 -1.98 2.57 16.89
N VAL A 84 -2.02 3.32 15.79
CA VAL A 84 -1.04 3.23 14.69
C VAL A 84 -0.36 4.56 14.42
N VAL A 85 0.83 4.48 13.85
CA VAL A 85 1.63 5.65 13.46
C VAL A 85 2.24 5.46 12.08
N ALA A 86 2.25 6.53 11.29
CA ALA A 86 2.92 6.57 9.99
C ALA A 86 3.46 7.97 9.68
N ALA A 87 4.57 8.04 8.95
CA ALA A 87 5.10 9.26 8.37
C ALA A 87 4.81 9.31 6.87
N SER A 88 3.97 10.24 6.41
CA SER A 88 3.77 10.54 4.99
C SER A 88 2.78 11.69 4.80
N GLY A 89 3.23 12.78 4.16
CA GLY A 89 2.33 13.84 3.66
C GLY A 89 1.61 13.48 2.35
N GLY A 90 1.60 12.20 1.96
CA GLY A 90 1.12 11.69 0.67
C GLY A 90 -0.02 10.68 0.81
N ASN A 91 -0.18 9.86 -0.24
CA ASN A 91 -1.21 8.83 -0.29
C ASN A 91 -1.13 7.81 0.87
N HIS A 92 0.07 7.59 1.44
CA HIS A 92 0.24 6.62 2.54
C HIS A 92 -0.40 7.12 3.82
N GLY A 93 -0.12 8.37 4.22
CA GLY A 93 -0.71 8.96 5.40
C GLY A 93 -2.23 9.03 5.30
N ALA A 94 -2.75 9.38 4.11
CA ALA A 94 -4.19 9.37 3.85
C ALA A 94 -4.79 7.96 3.94
N ALA A 95 -4.10 6.93 3.42
CA ALA A 95 -4.57 5.55 3.46
C ALA A 95 -4.60 4.98 4.88
N VAL A 96 -3.54 5.21 5.67
CA VAL A 96 -3.47 4.76 7.08
C VAL A 96 -4.52 5.47 7.92
N ALA A 97 -4.68 6.80 7.76
CA ALA A 97 -5.71 7.56 8.45
C ALA A 97 -7.12 7.06 8.08
N TYR A 98 -7.38 6.81 6.79
CA TYR A 98 -8.66 6.27 6.34
C TYR A 98 -8.96 4.88 6.91
N ALA A 99 -7.98 3.97 6.88
CA ALA A 99 -8.15 2.62 7.40
C ALA A 99 -8.38 2.63 8.92
N ALA A 100 -7.62 3.43 9.67
CA ALA A 100 -7.77 3.57 11.11
C ALA A 100 -9.13 4.17 11.49
N MET A 101 -9.58 5.23 10.80
CA MET A 101 -10.92 5.80 10.96
C MET A 101 -12.01 4.75 10.76
N THR A 102 -11.90 3.97 9.68
CA THR A 102 -12.89 2.94 9.32
C THR A 102 -12.98 1.84 10.38
N LEU A 103 -11.87 1.52 11.06
CA LEU A 103 -11.78 0.49 12.08
C LEU A 103 -11.92 1.03 13.51
N GLY A 104 -12.11 2.34 13.71
CA GLY A 104 -12.18 2.96 15.03
C GLY A 104 -10.85 2.91 15.81
N ILE A 105 -9.72 2.88 15.11
CA ILE A 105 -8.37 2.79 15.69
C ILE A 105 -7.74 4.20 15.77
N PRO A 106 -7.10 4.57 16.89
CA PRO A 106 -6.33 5.82 16.95
C PRO A 106 -5.19 5.83 15.93
N ALA A 107 -5.01 6.94 15.21
CA ALA A 107 -3.91 7.09 14.26
C ALA A 107 -3.18 8.42 14.44
N ALA A 108 -1.85 8.38 14.48
CA ALA A 108 -0.97 9.54 14.43
C ALA A 108 -0.25 9.59 13.07
N ILE A 109 -0.42 10.69 12.34
CA ILE A 109 0.20 10.86 11.02
C ILE A 109 1.16 12.03 11.04
N PHE A 110 2.42 11.74 10.78
CA PHE A 110 3.51 12.71 10.76
C PHE A 110 3.76 13.18 9.33
N VAL A 111 3.78 14.50 9.12
CA VAL A 111 3.98 15.10 7.80
C VAL A 111 4.96 16.28 7.90
N PRO A 112 5.83 16.47 6.89
CA PRO A 112 6.70 17.63 6.85
C PRO A 112 5.89 18.91 6.61
N SER A 113 6.44 20.06 7.02
CA SER A 113 5.86 21.39 6.82
C SER A 113 5.54 21.69 5.35
N ILE A 114 6.30 21.10 4.41
CA ILE A 114 6.15 21.30 2.97
C ILE A 114 4.95 20.54 2.36
N ALA A 115 4.28 19.69 3.14
CA ALA A 115 3.17 18.88 2.63
C ALA A 115 2.02 19.77 2.13
N SER A 116 1.47 19.44 0.96
CA SER A 116 0.44 20.26 0.33
C SER A 116 -0.80 20.41 1.23
N PRO A 117 -1.41 21.60 1.34
CA PRO A 117 -2.58 21.84 2.20
C PRO A 117 -3.75 20.88 1.95
N ALA A 118 -4.01 20.52 0.70
CA ALA A 118 -5.07 19.57 0.34
C ALA A 118 -4.87 18.19 0.99
N LYS A 119 -3.64 17.68 1.04
CA LYS A 119 -3.32 16.37 1.65
C LYS A 119 -3.39 16.43 3.18
N ILE A 120 -2.92 17.54 3.77
CA ILE A 120 -3.09 17.82 5.20
C ILE A 120 -4.57 17.80 5.58
N ALA A 121 -5.40 18.50 4.80
CA ALA A 121 -6.85 18.55 5.03
C ALA A 121 -7.51 17.18 4.87
N GLN A 122 -7.13 16.40 3.85
CA GLN A 122 -7.64 15.04 3.64
C GLN A 122 -7.26 14.10 4.80
N ILE A 123 -6.04 14.16 5.33
CA ILE A 123 -5.64 13.33 6.47
C ILE A 123 -6.41 13.74 7.73
N ARG A 124 -6.55 15.05 7.99
CA ARG A 124 -7.33 15.56 9.13
C ARG A 124 -8.80 15.18 9.05
N SER A 125 -9.40 15.15 7.86
CA SER A 125 -10.82 14.80 7.71
C SER A 125 -11.12 13.35 8.05
N TYR A 126 -10.11 12.48 8.09
CA TYR A 126 -10.23 11.11 8.60
C TYR A 126 -10.04 11.00 10.12
N GLY A 127 -9.91 12.12 10.84
CA GLY A 127 -9.83 12.12 12.30
C GLY A 127 -8.48 11.67 12.89
N ALA A 128 -7.45 11.53 12.05
CA ALA A 128 -6.10 11.21 12.53
C ALA A 128 -5.47 12.41 13.28
N ALA A 129 -4.70 12.11 14.32
CA ALA A 129 -3.85 13.07 15.01
C ALA A 129 -2.69 13.47 14.07
N LEU A 130 -2.90 14.55 13.32
CA LEU A 130 -1.89 15.06 12.40
C LEU A 130 -0.82 15.86 13.14
N VAL A 131 0.42 15.43 13.03
CA VAL A 131 1.61 16.14 13.51
C VAL A 131 2.35 16.72 12.31
N VAL A 132 2.37 18.04 12.20
CA VAL A 132 3.12 18.75 11.17
C VAL A 132 4.43 19.23 11.79
N GLY A 133 5.57 18.79 11.25
CA GLY A 133 6.87 19.16 11.79
C GLY A 133 8.03 18.71 10.92
N GLY A 134 9.14 19.44 11.02
CA GLY A 134 10.33 19.25 10.17
C GLY A 134 10.15 19.81 8.75
N ASP A 135 11.26 20.06 8.08
CA ASP A 135 11.29 20.65 6.74
C ASP A 135 11.36 19.58 5.64
N ARG A 136 11.72 18.35 6.01
CA ARG A 136 11.90 17.23 5.09
C ARG A 136 11.15 16.01 5.57
N TYR A 137 10.91 15.08 4.66
CA TYR A 137 10.31 13.78 4.97
C TYR A 137 11.08 13.03 6.06
N ALA A 138 12.43 13.07 6.03
CA ALA A 138 13.27 12.40 7.02
C ALA A 138 12.99 12.89 8.45
N ASP A 139 12.78 14.19 8.63
CA ASP A 139 12.51 14.78 9.94
C ASP A 139 11.12 14.31 10.46
N ALA A 140 10.13 14.21 9.57
CA ALA A 140 8.80 13.68 9.92
C ALA A 140 8.84 12.17 10.23
N LEU A 141 9.70 11.41 9.54
CA LEU A 141 9.92 9.99 9.80
C LEU A 141 10.53 9.77 11.19
N GLU A 142 11.61 10.47 11.50
CA GLU A 142 12.28 10.41 12.82
C GLU A 142 11.32 10.77 13.97
N ALA A 143 10.52 11.83 13.79
CA ALA A 143 9.49 12.21 14.76
C ALA A 143 8.42 11.12 14.96
N SER A 144 8.04 10.43 13.88
CA SER A 144 7.08 9.31 13.93
C SER A 144 7.65 8.09 14.66
N GLU A 145 8.93 7.79 14.45
CA GLU A 145 9.64 6.69 15.12
C GLU A 145 9.81 6.98 16.62
N THR A 146 10.16 8.22 16.97
CA THR A 146 10.20 8.68 18.36
C THR A 146 8.83 8.56 19.04
N HIS A 147 7.76 8.92 18.33
CA HIS A 147 6.40 8.76 18.84
C HIS A 147 6.04 7.29 19.03
N ALA A 148 6.38 6.42 18.08
CA ALA A 148 6.16 4.98 18.16
C ALA A 148 6.86 4.39 19.40
N ALA A 149 8.15 4.70 19.59
CA ALA A 149 8.95 4.21 20.71
C ALA A 149 8.38 4.64 22.07
N ARG A 150 7.86 5.87 22.16
CA ARG A 150 7.31 6.42 23.41
C ARG A 150 5.88 5.92 23.72
N SER A 151 5.04 5.82 22.71
CA SER A 151 3.62 5.49 22.88
C SER A 151 3.32 3.99 22.83
N GLY A 152 4.20 3.21 22.20
CA GLY A 152 3.94 1.84 21.83
C GLY A 152 2.99 1.69 20.64
N ALA A 153 2.70 2.77 19.89
CA ALA A 153 1.89 2.70 18.68
C ALA A 153 2.55 1.83 17.60
N MET A 154 1.75 1.07 16.86
CA MET A 154 2.24 0.20 15.79
C MET A 154 2.62 1.02 14.55
N THR A 155 3.84 0.84 14.06
CA THR A 155 4.30 1.48 12.82
C THR A 155 3.71 0.81 11.59
N VAL A 156 3.22 1.64 10.66
CA VAL A 156 2.74 1.21 9.34
C VAL A 156 3.61 1.82 8.25
N HIS A 157 4.44 0.98 7.63
CA HIS A 157 5.40 1.38 6.63
C HIS A 157 4.78 1.41 5.22
N ALA A 158 5.25 2.34 4.38
CA ALA A 158 4.59 2.67 3.11
C ALA A 158 4.79 1.61 2.00
N PHE A 159 5.80 0.76 2.14
CA PHE A 159 6.13 -0.25 1.13
C PHE A 159 6.89 -1.45 1.71
N ASP A 160 7.89 -1.23 2.55
CA ASP A 160 8.75 -2.30 3.09
C ASP A 160 8.14 -3.03 4.30
N GLN A 161 7.01 -3.71 4.09
CA GLN A 161 6.30 -4.51 5.10
C GLN A 161 5.51 -5.63 4.40
N ASP A 162 5.53 -6.84 4.94
CA ASP A 162 4.90 -8.01 4.32
C ASP A 162 3.40 -7.79 4.12
N GLU A 163 2.70 -7.28 5.13
CA GLU A 163 1.27 -6.98 5.07
C GLU A 163 0.97 -5.92 4.00
N THR A 164 1.87 -4.95 3.83
CA THR A 164 1.76 -3.94 2.78
C THR A 164 1.83 -4.59 1.40
N LEU A 165 2.79 -5.49 1.16
CA LEU A 165 2.93 -6.22 -0.12
C LEU A 165 1.74 -7.16 -0.35
N LEU A 166 1.32 -7.91 0.66
CA LEU A 166 0.17 -8.81 0.59
C LEU A 166 -1.11 -8.05 0.23
N GLY A 167 -1.37 -6.93 0.89
CA GLY A 167 -2.49 -6.06 0.58
C GLY A 167 -2.40 -5.50 -0.84
N GLN A 168 -1.23 -5.02 -1.27
CA GLN A 168 -1.03 -4.51 -2.62
C GLN A 168 -1.27 -5.57 -3.70
N GLY A 169 -0.82 -6.81 -3.47
CA GLY A 169 -0.98 -7.94 -4.39
C GLY A 169 -2.42 -8.29 -4.70
N THR A 170 -3.35 -7.92 -3.82
CA THR A 170 -4.79 -8.09 -4.08
C THR A 170 -5.29 -7.30 -5.30
N THR A 171 -4.54 -6.25 -5.71
CA THR A 171 -4.79 -5.55 -6.99
C THR A 171 -4.56 -6.48 -8.17
N GLY A 172 -3.49 -7.28 -8.15
CA GLY A 172 -3.17 -8.26 -9.18
C GLY A 172 -4.25 -9.35 -9.25
N LEU A 173 -4.68 -9.85 -8.09
CA LEU A 173 -5.79 -10.80 -7.99
C LEU A 173 -7.06 -10.28 -8.65
N GLU A 174 -7.48 -9.06 -8.31
CA GLU A 174 -8.69 -8.48 -8.91
C GLU A 174 -8.52 -8.23 -10.40
N LEU A 175 -7.33 -7.81 -10.83
CA LEU A 175 -7.03 -7.52 -12.23
C LEU A 175 -7.08 -8.78 -13.08
N GLU A 176 -6.42 -9.87 -12.66
CA GLU A 176 -6.46 -11.16 -13.36
C GLU A 176 -7.90 -11.70 -13.47
N GLN A 177 -8.73 -11.51 -12.44
CA GLN A 177 -10.15 -11.88 -12.51
C GLN A 177 -10.98 -11.00 -13.45
N GLN A 178 -10.56 -9.76 -13.70
CA GLN A 178 -11.30 -8.80 -14.55
C GLN A 178 -10.80 -8.79 -15.99
N ALA A 179 -9.55 -9.18 -16.21
CA ALA A 179 -8.88 -9.26 -17.50
C ALA A 179 -7.93 -10.48 -17.50
N PRO A 180 -8.48 -11.69 -17.72
CA PRO A 180 -7.71 -12.93 -17.60
C PRO A 180 -6.70 -13.14 -18.74
N ASP A 181 -6.89 -12.46 -19.86
CA ASP A 181 -6.08 -12.62 -21.08
C ASP A 181 -4.89 -11.65 -21.15
N LEU A 182 -4.55 -10.98 -20.04
CA LEU A 182 -3.40 -10.09 -19.99
C LEU A 182 -2.09 -10.87 -20.20
N ASP A 183 -1.24 -10.36 -21.09
CA ASP A 183 0.10 -10.90 -21.34
C ASP A 183 1.22 -10.12 -20.63
N THR A 184 0.95 -8.86 -20.25
CA THR A 184 1.92 -7.93 -19.70
C THR A 184 1.24 -7.00 -18.70
N VAL A 185 1.86 -6.77 -17.55
CA VAL A 185 1.34 -5.83 -16.53
C VAL A 185 2.36 -4.74 -16.21
N LEU A 186 2.02 -3.49 -16.55
CA LEU A 186 2.83 -2.32 -16.24
C LEU A 186 2.45 -1.75 -14.87
N VAL A 187 3.43 -1.59 -13.98
CA VAL A 187 3.21 -1.13 -12.60
C VAL A 187 4.15 0.03 -12.28
N ALA A 188 3.60 1.10 -11.71
CA ALA A 188 4.41 2.21 -11.22
C ALA A 188 5.25 1.80 -9.99
N VAL A 189 6.52 2.19 -9.97
CA VAL A 189 7.48 1.82 -8.92
C VAL A 189 7.96 3.06 -8.16
N GLY A 190 7.73 3.04 -6.85
CA GLY A 190 8.40 3.92 -5.89
C GLY A 190 9.34 3.08 -5.02
N GLY A 191 8.99 2.87 -3.75
CA GLY A 191 9.70 1.95 -2.86
C GLY A 191 9.44 0.45 -3.12
N GLY A 192 8.93 0.06 -4.29
CA GLY A 192 8.78 -1.35 -4.67
C GLY A 192 7.54 -2.09 -4.15
N GLY A 193 6.93 -1.73 -3.02
CA GLY A 193 5.86 -2.53 -2.40
C GLY A 193 4.62 -2.82 -3.27
N PHE A 194 4.24 -1.90 -4.17
CA PHE A 194 3.12 -2.13 -5.10
C PHE A 194 3.47 -3.14 -6.21
N LEU A 195 4.61 -2.94 -6.86
CA LEU A 195 5.16 -3.90 -7.83
C LEU A 195 5.42 -5.25 -7.18
N GLY A 196 6.01 -5.28 -5.99
CA GLY A 196 6.33 -6.52 -5.26
C GLY A 196 5.08 -7.37 -5.01
N GLY A 197 3.98 -6.75 -4.54
CA GLY A 197 2.71 -7.46 -4.37
C GLY A 197 2.12 -7.98 -5.68
N ILE A 198 2.13 -7.17 -6.75
CA ILE A 198 1.58 -7.58 -8.06
C ILE A 198 2.43 -8.68 -8.70
N ALA A 199 3.75 -8.54 -8.68
CA ALA A 199 4.69 -9.52 -9.20
C ALA A 199 4.58 -10.86 -8.45
N ALA A 200 4.43 -10.81 -7.12
CA ALA A 200 4.19 -12.00 -6.30
C ALA A 200 2.89 -12.72 -6.67
N TRP A 201 1.81 -11.98 -6.99
CA TRP A 201 0.56 -12.58 -7.44
C TRP A 201 0.72 -13.31 -8.78
N TYR A 202 1.27 -12.61 -9.78
CA TYR A 202 1.39 -13.15 -11.13
C TYR A 202 2.49 -14.21 -11.29
N GLY A 203 3.57 -14.14 -10.52
CA GLY A 203 4.59 -15.19 -10.48
C GLY A 203 5.15 -15.60 -11.85
N GLY A 204 5.25 -14.66 -12.81
CA GLY A 204 5.73 -14.91 -14.17
C GLY A 204 4.68 -15.40 -15.17
N ARG A 205 3.38 -15.36 -14.83
CA ARG A 205 2.27 -15.64 -15.77
C ARG A 205 1.99 -14.50 -16.77
N VAL A 206 2.55 -13.32 -16.52
CA VAL A 206 2.50 -12.08 -17.33
C VAL A 206 3.86 -11.38 -17.29
#